data_AF-A0A7I7YRL3-F1
#
_entry.id   AF-A0A7I7YRL3-F1
#
_cell.length_a   1.000
_cell.length_b   1.000
_cell.length_c   1.000
_cell.angle_alpha   90.00
_cell.angle_beta   90.00
_cell.angle_gamma   90.00
#
_symmetry.space_group_name_H-M   'P 1'
#
loop_
_entity.id
_entity.type
_entity.pdbx_description
1 polymer ?
#
loop_
_entity_poly.entity_id
_entity_poly.type
_entity_poly.pdbx_seq_one_letter_code
_entity_poly.pdbx_strand_id
1 'polypeptide(L)'
;MTVPEESPLLHHVVFAVAAERHATVADMFTDLGFAFENFQLTELGLDIHLDWNRGVELVSPIPGSSGSVAVSVNAFLERHGDGVYTVVIGVPAASSADAVAERYGATTRFRQRLEGEGTYLDEHDLSILGLPLTFLATNIS
;
A
#
# COMPACT_ATOMS: atom_id res chain seq x y z
N MET A 1 10.81 29.38 -5.12
CA MET A 1 11.02 28.25 -6.04
C MET A 1 9.85 27.31 -5.82
N THR A 2 8.86 27.32 -6.71
CA THR A 2 7.67 26.46 -6.60
C THR A 2 8.09 25.04 -6.92
N VAL A 3 7.93 24.13 -5.97
CA VAL A 3 8.01 22.68 -6.23
C VAL A 3 7.00 22.39 -7.34
N PRO A 4 7.35 21.67 -8.42
CA PRO A 4 6.35 21.27 -9.41
C PRO A 4 5.22 20.55 -8.69
N GLU A 5 3.96 20.91 -8.93
CA GLU A 5 2.85 20.07 -8.48
C GLU A 5 3.02 18.71 -9.15
N GLU A 6 3.38 17.69 -8.38
CA GLU A 6 3.57 16.34 -8.91
C GLU A 6 2.26 15.90 -9.56
N SER A 7 2.30 15.57 -10.85
CA SER A 7 1.11 15.03 -11.50
C SER A 7 0.85 13.63 -10.94
N PRO A 8 -0.43 13.22 -10.76
CA PRO A 8 -0.72 11.89 -10.25
C PRO A 8 -0.03 10.79 -11.08
N LEU A 9 0.51 9.77 -10.40
CA LEU A 9 1.18 8.64 -11.04
C LEU A 9 0.76 7.31 -10.42
N LEU A 10 0.92 6.22 -11.18
CA LEU A 10 0.90 4.88 -10.60
C LEU A 10 2.19 4.71 -9.79
N HIS A 11 2.07 4.63 -8.45
CA HIS A 11 3.23 4.58 -7.57
C HIS A 11 3.72 3.15 -7.36
N HIS A 12 2.84 2.26 -6.93
CA HIS A 12 3.14 0.83 -6.77
C HIS A 12 1.84 0.02 -6.69
N VAL A 13 1.96 -1.30 -6.80
CA VAL A 13 0.87 -2.26 -6.61
C VAL A 13 1.18 -3.08 -5.36
N VAL A 14 0.19 -3.18 -4.47
CA VAL A 14 0.27 -3.99 -3.25
C VAL A 14 -0.38 -5.34 -3.51
N PHE A 15 0.39 -6.41 -3.32
CA PHE A 15 -0.12 -7.77 -3.33
C PHE A 15 -0.25 -8.27 -1.90
N ALA A 16 -1.46 -8.68 -1.52
CA ALA A 16 -1.65 -9.48 -0.32
C ALA A 16 -1.28 -10.93 -0.64
N VAL A 17 -0.39 -11.49 0.17
CA VAL A 17 0.08 -12.88 0.05
C VAL A 17 -0.12 -13.56 1.41
N ALA A 18 -0.52 -14.82 1.42
CA ALA A 18 -0.54 -15.56 2.68
C ALA A 18 0.89 -15.73 3.22
N ALA A 19 1.04 -15.65 4.54
CA ALA A 19 2.35 -15.62 5.20
C ALA A 19 3.25 -16.81 4.83
N GLU A 20 2.67 -18.00 4.64
CA GLU A 20 3.41 -19.20 4.24
C GLU A 20 3.94 -19.19 2.81
N ARG A 21 3.46 -18.27 1.95
CA ARG A 21 3.90 -18.09 0.57
C ARG A 21 4.70 -16.81 0.35
N HIS A 22 4.79 -15.92 1.34
CA HIS A 22 5.42 -14.60 1.19
C HIS A 22 6.84 -14.68 0.61
N ALA A 23 7.69 -15.52 1.21
CA ALA A 23 9.07 -15.71 0.75
C ALA A 23 9.15 -16.26 -0.68
N THR A 24 8.33 -17.26 -1.03
CA THR A 24 8.33 -17.85 -2.37
C THR A 24 7.87 -16.87 -3.45
N VAL A 25 6.90 -16.00 -3.14
CA VAL A 25 6.47 -14.94 -4.06
C VAL A 25 7.57 -13.88 -4.22
N ALA A 26 8.24 -13.52 -3.13
CA ALA A 26 9.39 -12.61 -3.18
C ALA A 26 10.54 -13.17 -4.00
N ASP A 27 10.87 -14.47 -3.86
CA ASP A 27 11.88 -15.15 -4.67
C ASP A 27 11.52 -15.08 -6.16
N MET A 28 10.25 -15.33 -6.52
CA MET A 28 9.79 -15.24 -7.91
C MET A 28 9.94 -13.83 -8.51
N PHE A 29 9.61 -12.78 -7.77
CA PHE A 29 9.87 -11.40 -8.23
C PHE A 29 11.38 -11.08 -8.26
N THR A 30 12.15 -11.59 -7.32
CA THR A 30 13.62 -11.41 -7.29
C THR A 30 14.28 -12.07 -8.49
N ASP A 31 13.83 -13.26 -8.89
CA ASP A 31 14.27 -13.97 -10.09
C ASP A 31 13.93 -13.20 -11.38
N LEU A 32 12.87 -12.37 -11.35
CA LEU A 32 12.53 -11.43 -12.43
C LEU A 32 13.34 -10.12 -12.39
N GLY A 33 14.18 -9.92 -11.36
CA GLY A 33 15.07 -8.77 -11.21
C GLY A 33 14.55 -7.64 -10.32
N PHE A 34 13.50 -7.88 -9.51
CA PHE A 34 13.11 -6.95 -8.45
C PHE A 34 14.11 -7.01 -7.28
N ALA A 35 14.23 -5.90 -6.57
CA ALA A 35 15.11 -5.77 -5.41
C ALA A 35 14.31 -5.19 -4.24
N PHE A 36 13.90 -6.07 -3.33
CA PHE A 36 13.06 -5.71 -2.19
C PHE A 36 13.87 -5.17 -1.01
N GLU A 37 13.35 -4.10 -0.41
CA GLU A 37 13.58 -3.73 0.97
C GLU A 37 12.57 -4.48 1.85
N ASN A 38 13.08 -5.17 2.87
CA ASN A 38 12.26 -6.02 3.73
C ASN A 38 12.20 -5.43 5.14
N PHE A 39 10.99 -5.22 5.66
CA PHE A 39 10.78 -4.68 6.99
C PHE A 39 9.40 -5.08 7.53
N GLN A 40 9.22 -4.88 8.84
CA GLN A 40 7.95 -5.12 9.49
C GLN A 40 7.37 -3.81 10.01
N LEU A 41 6.10 -3.57 9.71
CA LEU A 41 5.30 -2.52 10.34
C LEU A 41 4.50 -3.17 11.46
N THR A 42 5.14 -3.35 12.62
CA THR A 42 4.59 -4.10 13.76
C THR A 42 3.28 -3.50 14.29
N GLU A 43 3.15 -2.17 14.28
CA GLU A 43 1.91 -1.47 14.67
C GLU A 43 0.73 -1.78 13.74
N LEU A 44 1.00 -1.92 12.43
CA LEU A 44 0.01 -2.30 11.43
C LEU A 44 -0.19 -3.82 11.35
N GLY A 45 0.76 -4.58 11.89
CA GLY A 45 0.78 -6.03 11.88
C GLY A 45 1.20 -6.64 10.55
N LEU A 46 2.05 -5.98 9.77
CA LEU A 46 2.43 -6.42 8.44
C LEU A 46 3.91 -6.74 8.33
N ASP A 47 4.20 -7.82 7.60
CA ASP A 47 5.49 -8.15 7.03
C ASP A 47 5.50 -7.67 5.59
N ILE A 48 6.52 -6.90 5.20
CA ILE A 48 6.54 -6.13 3.95
C ILE A 48 7.83 -6.38 3.17
N HIS A 49 7.68 -6.68 1.89
CA HIS A 49 8.77 -6.66 0.91
C HIS A 49 8.43 -5.64 -0.19
N LEU A 50 9.21 -4.57 -0.30
CA LEU A 50 8.90 -3.42 -1.15
C LEU A 50 10.06 -3.04 -2.07
N ASP A 51 9.80 -2.96 -3.37
CA ASP A 51 10.70 -2.34 -4.35
C ASP A 51 10.06 -1.04 -4.84
N TRP A 52 10.42 0.08 -4.19
CA TRP A 52 9.93 1.41 -4.52
C TRP A 52 10.18 1.80 -5.98
N ASN A 53 11.36 1.44 -6.49
CA ASN A 53 11.80 1.83 -7.83
C ASN A 53 11.05 1.09 -8.94
N ARG A 54 10.51 -0.10 -8.65
CA ARG A 54 9.80 -0.94 -9.63
C ARG A 54 8.32 -1.11 -9.33
N GLY A 55 7.83 -0.52 -8.24
CA GLY A 55 6.40 -0.37 -7.96
C GLY A 55 5.72 -1.66 -7.53
N VAL A 56 6.40 -2.53 -6.77
CA VAL A 56 5.80 -3.75 -6.21
C VAL A 56 5.99 -3.78 -4.70
N GLU A 57 4.89 -3.98 -3.99
CA GLU A 57 4.85 -4.26 -2.56
C GLU A 57 4.18 -5.62 -2.33
N LEU A 58 4.81 -6.48 -1.54
CA LEU A 58 4.19 -7.68 -1.01
C LEU A 58 3.90 -7.44 0.47
N VAL A 59 2.67 -7.74 0.89
CA VAL A 59 2.25 -7.65 2.28
C VAL A 59 1.69 -8.98 2.75
N SER A 60 2.15 -9.42 3.92
CA SER A 60 1.56 -10.54 4.64
C SER A 60 1.21 -10.12 6.07
N PRO A 61 0.10 -10.62 6.64
CA PRO A 61 -0.21 -10.37 8.03
C PRO A 61 0.79 -11.11 8.93
N ILE A 62 1.34 -10.42 9.93
CA ILE A 62 2.14 -11.04 10.99
C ILE A 62 1.20 -11.95 11.80
N PRO A 63 1.50 -13.26 11.95
CA PRO A 63 0.64 -14.19 12.65
C PRO A 63 0.28 -13.73 14.07
N GLY A 64 -1.01 -13.71 14.38
CA GLY A 64 -1.53 -13.31 15.69
C GLY A 64 -1.56 -11.80 15.95
N SER A 65 -1.19 -10.96 14.97
CA SER A 65 -1.30 -9.51 15.12
C SER A 65 -2.76 -9.05 15.18
N SER A 66 -3.04 -8.08 16.06
CA SER A 66 -4.32 -7.37 16.13
C SER A 66 -4.29 -6.01 15.42
N GLY A 67 -3.26 -5.73 14.62
CA GLY A 67 -3.16 -4.51 13.82
C GLY A 67 -4.34 -4.39 12.85
N SER A 68 -4.91 -3.18 12.71
CA SER A 68 -6.11 -2.95 11.89
C SER A 68 -5.91 -3.30 10.42
N VAL A 69 -4.71 -3.07 9.88
CA VAL A 69 -4.39 -3.42 8.49
C VAL A 69 -4.20 -4.92 8.35
N ALA A 70 -3.53 -5.58 9.30
CA ALA A 70 -3.44 -7.05 9.33
C ALA A 70 -4.82 -7.72 9.34
N VAL A 71 -5.80 -7.17 10.08
CA VAL A 71 -7.19 -7.67 10.06
C VAL A 71 -7.80 -7.55 8.66
N SER A 72 -7.55 -6.44 7.97
CA SER A 72 -8.07 -6.19 6.62
C SER A 72 -7.43 -7.10 5.57
N VAL A 73 -6.11 -7.30 5.65
CA VAL A 73 -5.34 -8.22 4.79
C VAL A 73 -5.76 -9.68 5.02
N ASN A 74 -5.91 -10.12 6.28
CA ASN A 74 -6.43 -11.45 6.58
C ASN A 74 -7.82 -11.65 5.96
N ALA A 75 -8.74 -10.70 6.15
CA ALA A 75 -10.08 -10.78 5.59
C ALA A 75 -10.07 -10.78 4.04
N PHE A 76 -9.11 -10.12 3.40
CA PHE A 76 -8.91 -10.20 1.96
C PHE A 76 -8.45 -11.60 1.54
N LEU A 77 -7.41 -12.13 2.18
CA LEU A 77 -6.84 -13.44 1.88
C LEU A 77 -7.86 -14.57 2.08
N GLU A 78 -8.67 -14.51 3.14
CA GLU A 78 -9.74 -15.48 3.40
C GLU A 78 -10.80 -15.50 2.29
N ARG A 79 -11.11 -14.33 1.69
CA ARG A 79 -12.15 -14.21 0.66
C ARG A 79 -11.64 -14.47 -0.75
N HIS A 80 -10.38 -14.11 -1.03
CA HIS A 80 -9.87 -14.01 -2.39
C HIS A 80 -8.62 -14.86 -2.65
N GLY A 81 -7.95 -15.34 -1.61
CA GLY A 81 -6.58 -15.86 -1.72
C GLY A 81 -5.58 -14.75 -1.99
N ASP A 82 -4.40 -15.12 -2.48
CA ASP A 82 -3.36 -14.15 -2.85
C ASP A 82 -3.81 -13.29 -4.04
N GLY A 83 -3.46 -12.01 -4.04
CA GLY A 83 -3.81 -11.14 -5.15
C GLY A 83 -3.52 -9.65 -4.91
N VAL A 84 -3.91 -8.82 -5.89
CA VAL A 84 -3.81 -7.36 -5.78
C VAL A 84 -4.75 -6.89 -4.68
N TYR A 85 -4.17 -6.40 -3.59
CA TYR A 85 -4.88 -5.85 -2.44
C TYR A 85 -5.36 -4.42 -2.73
N THR A 86 -4.47 -3.59 -3.27
CA THR A 86 -4.75 -2.22 -3.66
C THR A 86 -3.74 -1.73 -4.71
N VAL A 87 -4.16 -0.77 -5.53
CA VAL A 87 -3.30 -0.06 -6.48
C VAL A 87 -3.04 1.35 -5.92
N VAL A 88 -1.77 1.71 -5.75
CA VAL A 88 -1.39 2.96 -5.12
C VAL A 88 -1.17 4.04 -6.17
N ILE A 89 -1.93 5.12 -6.02
CA ILE A 89 -1.86 6.32 -6.86
C ILE A 89 -1.17 7.41 -6.05
N GLY A 90 0.03 7.79 -6.50
CA GLY A 90 0.75 8.94 -5.98
C GLY A 90 -0.01 10.22 -6.32
N VAL A 91 -0.25 11.07 -5.33
CA VAL A 91 -0.97 12.35 -5.46
C VAL A 91 -0.24 13.45 -4.68
N PRO A 92 -0.33 14.73 -5.10
CA PRO A 92 0.25 15.85 -4.35
C PRO A 92 -0.23 15.97 -2.91
N ALA A 93 -1.49 15.61 -2.67
CA ALA A 93 -2.12 15.68 -1.37
C ALA A 93 -3.28 14.68 -1.31
N ALA A 94 -3.26 13.79 -0.31
CA ALA A 94 -4.32 12.80 -0.11
C ALA A 94 -5.69 13.48 0.12
N SER A 95 -5.72 14.62 0.81
CA SER A 95 -6.95 15.37 1.09
C SER A 95 -7.65 15.94 -0.15
N SER A 96 -6.91 16.42 -1.15
CA SER A 96 -7.52 16.91 -2.40
C SER A 96 -8.01 15.74 -3.26
N ALA A 97 -7.31 14.61 -3.23
CA ALA A 97 -7.72 13.37 -3.88
C ALA A 97 -9.00 12.77 -3.25
N ASP A 98 -9.14 12.85 -1.92
CA ASP A 98 -10.37 12.43 -1.21
C ASP A 98 -11.60 13.18 -1.71
N ALA A 99 -11.51 14.49 -1.89
CA ALA A 99 -12.62 15.29 -2.42
C ALA A 99 -13.00 14.88 -3.87
N VAL A 100 -12.08 14.31 -4.63
CA VAL A 100 -12.39 13.68 -5.93
C VAL A 100 -13.11 12.36 -5.70
N ALA A 101 -12.56 11.50 -4.85
CA ALA A 101 -13.09 10.17 -4.56
C ALA A 101 -14.51 10.18 -3.97
N GLU A 102 -14.80 11.11 -3.06
CA GLU A 102 -16.14 11.32 -2.48
C GLU A 102 -17.20 11.57 -3.57
N ARG A 103 -16.87 12.36 -4.61
CA ARG A 103 -17.79 12.60 -5.74
C ARG A 103 -18.12 11.34 -6.53
N TYR A 104 -17.28 10.30 -6.42
CA TYR A 104 -17.46 9.00 -7.07
C TYR A 104 -17.91 7.90 -6.10
N GLY A 105 -18.40 8.27 -4.90
CA GLY A 105 -18.97 7.31 -3.95
C GLY A 105 -17.94 6.44 -3.24
N ALA A 106 -16.77 7.01 -2.94
CA ALA A 106 -15.70 6.28 -2.26
C ALA A 106 -16.11 5.76 -0.88
N THR A 107 -15.60 4.58 -0.54
CA THR A 107 -15.63 4.03 0.82
C THR A 107 -14.20 3.93 1.34
N THR A 108 -13.87 4.66 2.40
CA THR A 108 -12.56 4.61 3.04
C THR A 108 -12.46 3.38 3.94
N ARG A 109 -11.39 2.60 3.79
CA ARG A 109 -11.06 1.46 4.64
C ARG A 109 -10.17 1.89 5.80
N PHE A 110 -9.11 2.65 5.54
CA PHE A 110 -8.31 3.29 6.58
C PHE A 110 -7.62 4.57 6.07
N ARG A 111 -7.14 5.37 7.02
CA ARG A 111 -6.25 6.52 6.77
C ARG A 111 -5.08 6.45 7.74
N GLN A 112 -3.91 6.78 7.26
CA GLN A 112 -2.66 6.76 8.00
C GLN A 112 -1.84 7.98 7.62
N ARG A 113 -1.20 8.59 8.62
CA ARG A 113 -0.17 9.58 8.40
C ARG A 113 1.03 9.29 9.29
N LEU A 114 2.19 9.17 8.67
CA LEU A 114 3.49 9.03 9.31
C LEU A 114 4.33 10.25 8.92
N GLU A 115 4.98 10.88 9.89
CA GLU A 115 5.84 12.04 9.65
C GLU A 115 6.99 12.05 10.67
N GLY A 116 8.22 12.16 10.20
CA GLY A 116 9.41 12.09 11.05
C GLY A 116 10.70 12.14 10.25
N GLU A 117 11.77 12.66 10.85
CA GLU A 117 13.13 12.69 10.26
C GLU A 117 13.22 13.32 8.85
N GLY A 118 12.31 14.25 8.53
CA GLY A 118 12.24 14.90 7.21
C GLY A 118 11.51 14.09 6.14
N THR A 119 10.97 12.93 6.51
CA THR A 119 10.09 12.11 5.66
C THR A 119 8.64 12.24 6.10
N TYR A 120 7.72 12.10 5.15
CA TYR A 120 6.30 11.99 5.43
C TYR A 120 5.64 11.02 4.47
N LEU A 121 4.55 10.44 4.94
CA LEU A 121 3.68 9.54 4.20
C LEU A 121 2.24 9.76 4.68
N ASP A 122 1.34 10.04 3.74
CA ASP A 122 -0.08 10.24 3.98
C ASP A 122 -0.85 9.30 3.04
N GLU A 123 -1.45 8.27 3.63
CA GLU A 123 -2.05 7.13 2.95
C GLU A 123 -3.52 7.03 3.27
N HIS A 124 -4.33 7.04 2.22
CA HIS A 124 -5.76 6.84 2.31
C HIS A 124 -6.12 5.62 1.47
N ASP A 125 -6.50 4.51 2.10
CA ASP A 125 -6.93 3.29 1.42
C ASP A 125 -8.45 3.29 1.30
N LEU A 126 -8.93 3.11 0.08
CA LEU A 126 -10.34 3.28 -0.27
C LEU A 126 -10.79 2.31 -1.35
N SER A 127 -12.10 2.26 -1.54
CA SER A 127 -12.72 1.68 -2.72
C SER A 127 -13.49 2.76 -3.46
N ILE A 128 -13.22 2.95 -4.75
CA ILE A 128 -13.91 3.90 -5.63
C ILE A 128 -14.49 3.15 -6.80
N LEU A 129 -15.80 3.17 -7.01
CA LEU A 129 -16.46 2.44 -8.10
C LEU A 129 -16.08 0.94 -8.16
N GLY A 130 -15.80 0.33 -7.00
CA GLY A 130 -15.37 -1.07 -6.89
C GLY A 130 -13.86 -1.30 -7.11
N LEU A 131 -13.09 -0.28 -7.45
CA LEU A 131 -11.63 -0.37 -7.59
C LEU A 131 -10.96 -0.27 -6.21
N PRO A 132 -10.02 -1.15 -5.87
CA PRO A 132 -9.21 -1.03 -4.65
C PRO A 132 -8.06 -0.05 -4.93
N LEU A 133 -8.15 1.15 -4.36
CA LEU A 133 -7.18 2.22 -4.57
C LEU A 133 -6.65 2.73 -3.24
N THR A 134 -5.39 3.12 -3.24
CA THR A 134 -4.78 3.91 -2.16
C THR A 134 -4.27 5.21 -2.75
N PHE A 135 -4.64 6.34 -2.15
CA PHE A 135 -3.96 7.60 -2.42
C PHE A 135 -2.77 7.75 -1.49
N LEU A 136 -1.62 8.08 -2.07
CA LEU A 136 -0.37 8.26 -1.35
C LEU A 136 0.21 9.63 -1.68
N ALA A 137 0.39 10.46 -0.65
CA ALA A 137 1.26 11.63 -0.72
C ALA A 137 2.49 11.36 0.14
N THR A 138 3.68 11.38 -0.47
CA THR A 138 4.93 11.05 0.20
C THR A 138 6.10 11.78 -0.45
N ASN A 139 7.22 11.91 0.28
CA ASN A 139 8.51 12.29 -0.28
C ASN A 139 9.55 11.15 -0.24
N ILE A 140 9.09 9.93 0.01
CA ILE A 140 9.90 8.70 0.00
C ILE A 140 9.90 8.13 -1.42
N SER A 141 11.08 7.75 -1.91
CA SER A 141 11.31 7.20 -3.26
C SER A 141 12.34 6.10 -3.26
#